data_AF-A0A924YUH1-F1
#
_entry.id   AF-A0A924YUH1-F1
#
_cell.length_a   1.000
_cell.length_b   1.000
_cell.length_c   1.000
_cell.angle_alpha   90.00
_cell.angle_beta   90.00
_cell.angle_gamma   90.00
#
_symmetry.space_group_name_H-M   'P 1'
#
loop_
_entity.id
_entity.type
_entity.pdbx_description
1 polymer ?
#
loop_
_entity_poly.entity_id
_entity_poly.type
_entity_poly.pdbx_seq_one_letter_code
_entity_poly.pdbx_strand_id
1 'polypeptide(L)' 'MQFYSDGWGATERHIPPVFHTAGKRTTQKIERNHLTLRTRIKRLARKTICFSKSIVMPNLEIALGLK' A
#
# COMPACT_ATOMS: atom_id res chain seq x y z
N MET A 1 16.65 -11.61 21.38
CA MET A 1 15.74 -11.25 20.28
C MET A 1 16.48 -10.26 19.39
N GLN A 2 16.62 -10.51 18.09
CA GLN A 2 17.36 -9.64 17.17
C GLN A 2 16.39 -8.86 16.27
N PHE A 3 16.58 -7.55 16.15
CA PHE A 3 15.79 -6.66 15.31
C PHE A 3 16.54 -6.31 14.02
N TYR A 4 15.83 -6.36 12.90
CA TYR A 4 16.38 -5.98 11.59
C TYR A 4 15.60 -4.79 11.05
N SER A 5 16.32 -3.75 10.62
CA SER A 5 15.72 -2.56 10.03
C SER A 5 16.55 -2.03 8.87
N ASP A 6 16.03 -1.01 8.20
CA ASP A 6 16.68 -0.28 7.11
C ASP A 6 17.66 0.80 7.59
N GLY A 7 17.86 0.96 8.91
CA GLY A 7 18.73 2.00 9.48
C GLY A 7 18.07 3.37 9.54
N TRP A 8 16.74 3.45 9.51
CA TRP A 8 16.06 4.70 9.79
C TRP A 8 16.34 5.12 11.24
N GLY A 9 16.87 6.33 11.44
CA GLY A 9 17.15 6.91 12.77
C GLY A 9 16.00 6.89 13.79
N ALA A 10 14.73 6.70 13.41
CA ALA A 10 13.66 6.44 14.37
C ALA A 10 13.81 5.07 15.04
N THR A 11 14.26 4.05 14.30
CA THR A 11 14.52 2.70 14.82
C THR A 11 15.75 2.68 15.71
N GLU A 12 16.80 3.41 15.34
CA GLU A 12 18.04 3.52 16.13
C GLU A 12 17.82 4.20 17.49
N ARG A 13 16.85 5.13 17.59
CA ARG A 13 16.51 5.80 18.85
C ARG A 13 15.81 4.89 19.87
N HIS A 14 15.07 3.89 19.41
CA HIS A 14 14.20 3.07 20.26
C HIS A 14 14.71 1.64 20.46
N ILE A 15 15.70 1.21 19.68
CA ILE A 15 16.25 -0.15 19.73
C ILE A 15 17.71 -0.08 20.18
N PRO A 16 18.11 -0.77 21.26
CA PRO A 16 19.50 -0.82 21.67
C PRO A 16 20.40 -1.40 20.56
N PRO A 17 21.58 -0.81 20.30
CA PRO A 17 22.45 -1.21 19.17
C PRO A 17 22.94 -2.66 19.26
N VAL A 18 23.03 -3.22 20.47
CA VAL A 18 23.35 -4.65 20.69
C VAL A 18 22.33 -5.59 20.06
N PHE A 19 21.05 -5.19 19.98
CA PHE A 19 19.97 -6.01 19.44
C PHE A 19 19.52 -5.57 18.05
N HIS A 20 20.21 -4.60 17.45
CA HIS A 20 19.82 -4.01 16.17
C HIS A 20 20.82 -4.36 15.09
N THR A 21 20.31 -4.87 13.97
CA THR A 21 21.10 -5.09 12.76
C THR A 21 20.45 -4.35 11.62
N ALA A 22 21.02 -3.19 11.27
CA ALA A 22 20.63 -2.46 10.09
C ALA A 22 21.18 -3.14 8.83
N GLY A 23 20.34 -3.36 7.83
CA GLY A 23 20.81 -3.91 6.56
C GLY A 23 19.72 -4.36 5.60
N LYS A 24 20.00 -4.18 4.31
CA LYS A 24 19.06 -4.52 3.22
C LYS A 24 18.83 -6.02 3.05
N ARG A 25 19.82 -6.86 3.36
CA ARG A 25 19.70 -8.32 3.13
C ARG A 25 18.52 -8.92 3.87
N THR A 26 18.26 -8.48 5.09
CA THR A 26 17.18 -9.01 5.93
C THR A 26 15.83 -8.35 5.63
N THR A 27 15.82 -7.06 5.25
CA THR A 27 14.58 -6.33 4.91
C THR A 27 14.09 -6.61 3.48
N GLN A 28 14.95 -7.13 2.60
CA GLN A 28 14.65 -7.34 1.18
C GLN A 28 13.38 -8.17 0.92
N LYS A 29 13.11 -9.18 1.75
CA LYS A 29 11.91 -10.03 1.61
C LYS A 29 10.63 -9.23 1.86
N ILE A 30 10.62 -8.41 2.91
CA ILE A 30 9.49 -7.54 3.25
C ILE A 30 9.29 -6.47 2.17
N GLU A 31 10.38 -5.85 1.71
CA GLU A 31 10.34 -4.87 0.61
C GLU A 31 9.73 -5.44 -0.68
N ARG A 32 10.14 -6.67 -1.07
CA ARG A 32 9.56 -7.36 -2.24
C ARG A 32 8.08 -7.69 -2.07
N ASN A 33 7.67 -8.08 -0.87
CA ASN A 33 6.26 -8.33 -0.56
C ASN A 33 5.45 -7.03 -0.69
N HIS A 34 5.94 -5.91 -0.16
CA HIS A 34 5.30 -4.60 -0.28
C HIS A 34 5.23 -4.13 -1.74
N LEU A 35 6.28 -4.34 -2.53
CA LEU A 35 6.28 -4.02 -3.96
C LEU A 35 5.23 -4.83 -4.73
N THR A 36 5.14 -6.13 -4.43
CA THR A 36 4.15 -7.03 -5.03
C THR A 36 2.73 -6.60 -4.66
N LEU A 37 2.50 -6.30 -3.38
CA LEU A 37 1.21 -5.82 -2.89
C LEU A 37 0.79 -4.51 -3.57
N ARG A 38 1.69 -3.51 -3.63
CA ARG A 38 1.45 -2.23 -4.31
C ARG A 38 1.09 -2.43 -5.79
N THR A 39 1.77 -3.34 -6.47
CA THR A 39 1.50 -3.68 -7.88
C THR A 39 0.13 -4.35 -8.04
N ARG A 40 -0.23 -5.26 -7.13
CA ARG A 40 -1.55 -5.92 -7.12
C ARG A 40 -2.68 -4.93 -6.87
N ILE A 41 -2.53 -4.01 -5.91
CA ILE A 41 -3.50 -2.96 -5.62
C ILE A 41 -3.68 -2.04 -6.84
N LYS A 42 -2.58 -1.57 -7.45
CA LYS A 42 -2.65 -0.77 -8.68
C LYS A 42 -3.35 -1.49 -9.83
N ARG A 43 -3.11 -2.80 -9.99
CA ARG A 43 -3.78 -3.62 -11.01
C ARG A 43 -5.26 -3.80 -10.69
N LEU A 44 -5.61 -4.03 -9.43
CA LEU A 44 -6.99 -4.13 -8.97
C LEU A 44 -7.74 -2.83 -9.28
N ALA A 45 -7.19 -1.68 -8.89
CA ALA A 45 -7.77 -0.37 -9.17
C ALA A 45 -8.01 -0.15 -10.67
N ARG A 46 -7.04 -0.48 -11.54
CA ARG A 46 -7.25 -0.40 -13.00
C ARG A 46 -8.36 -1.31 -13.52
N LYS A 47 -8.51 -2.51 -12.94
CA LYS A 47 -9.60 -3.42 -13.31
C LYS A 47 -10.96 -2.93 -12.81
N THR A 48 -11.02 -2.34 -11.61
CA THR A 48 -12.27 -1.92 -10.97
C THR A 48 -12.73 -0.51 -11.38
N ILE A 49 -11.85 0.36 -11.91
CA ILE A 49 -12.23 1.68 -12.45
C ILE A 49 -13.21 1.55 -13.64
N CYS A 50 -13.07 0.53 -14.50
CA CYS A 50 -14.07 0.28 -15.54
C CYS A 50 -15.37 -0.30 -14.97
N PHE A 51 -15.31 -1.00 -13.83
CA PHE A 51 -16.48 -1.57 -13.16
C PHE A 51 -17.30 -0.50 -12.42
N SER A 52 -16.66 0.54 -11.88
CA SER A 52 -17.33 1.74 -11.37
C SER A 52 -17.86 2.66 -12.48
N LYS A 53 -17.54 2.37 -13.75
CA LYS A 53 -18.09 3.03 -14.94
C LYS A 53 -19.15 2.18 -15.66
N SER A 54 -19.52 1.03 -15.11
CA SER A 54 -20.68 0.27 -15.58
C SER A 54 -21.92 1.16 -15.53
N ILE A 55 -22.68 1.15 -16.63
CA ILE A 55 -23.86 1.96 -16.97
C ILE A 55 -25.08 1.66 -16.05
N VAL A 56 -24.85 1.31 -14.78
CA VAL A 56 -25.92 1.02 -13.79
C VAL A 56 -25.93 2.12 -12.74
N MET A 57 -25.92 3.37 -13.22
CA MET A 57 -26.53 4.56 -12.60
C MET A 57 -26.29 5.75 -13.57
N PRO A 58 -26.89 5.80 -14.77
CA PRO A 58 -27.10 7.07 -15.42
C PRO A 58 -28.12 7.83 -14.58
N ASN A 59 -27.62 8.64 -13.65
CA ASN A 59 -28.29 9.76 -13.01
C ASN A 59 -29.75 9.53 -12.61
N LEU A 60 -29.96 8.97 -11.40
CA LEU A 60 -31.22 9.17 -10.67
C LEU A 60 -31.54 10.69 -10.47
N GLU A 61 -30.57 11.57 -10.70
CA GLU A 61 -30.71 13.03 -10.60
C GLU A 61 -31.30 13.73 -11.83
N ILE A 62 -31.66 13.04 -12.92
CA ILE A 62 -32.38 13.68 -14.06
C ILE A 62 -33.92 13.51 -13.97
N ALA A 63 -34.42 12.67 -13.05
CA ALA A 63 -35.85 12.35 -12.95
C ALA A 63 -36.60 13.07 -11.81
N LEU A 64 -35.97 13.96 -11.04
CA LEU A 64 -36.66 14.90 -10.16
C LEU A 64 -36.56 16.30 -10.76
N GLY A 65 -37.61 16.67 -11.49
CA GLY A 65 -37.72 17.85 -12.32
C GLY A 65 -37.22 19.13 -11.67
N LEU A 66 -36.00 19.53 -12.03
CA LEU A 66 -35.60 20.91 -12.15
C LEU A 66 -35.49 21.25 -13.64
N LYS A 67 -36.66 21.32 -14.29
CA LYS A 67 -36.94 22.30 -15.33
C LYS A 67 -38.43 22.58 -15.39
#